data_AF-A0AA96XEX8-F1
#
_entry.id   AF-A0AA96XEX8-F1
#
_cell.length_a   1.000
_cell.length_b   1.000
_cell.length_c   1.000
_cell.angle_alpha   90.00
_cell.angle_beta   90.00
_cell.angle_gamma   90.00
#
_symmetry.space_group_name_H-M   'P 1'
#
loop_
_entity.id
_entity.type
_entity.pdbx_description
1 polymer ?
#
loop_
_entity_poly.entity_id
_entity_poly.type
_entity_poly.pdbx_seq_one_letter_code
_entity_poly.pdbx_strand_id
1 'polypeptide(L)'
;MNTHLLQAAMLAWTPSLRVTRAEGDLSSILRRPAEALLEQPLHEVLGVSPKRARELDARAREDRRAVEFISANLGGEDACPLRLSLGLDDGEASATVLDLNAVLDGAPPVQISRLSSSLSHEIRNPLSSVKMAVQTLARNTSLNDRDKRRLTIANREIRTMERMLWLLSEYGRDTTPKMDAHPLRGVVQEATEMVAPELAERRVEVRVDEEPDLPRVRVDPTRLRPVLAQVLLNVAMGRRRAARWR
;
A
#
# COMPACT_ATOMS: atom_id res chain seq x y z
N MET A 1 2.17 30.98 11.27
CA MET A 1 1.93 29.76 12.08
C MET A 1 0.50 29.33 11.83
N ASN A 2 0.23 28.68 10.68
CA ASN A 2 -1.11 28.18 10.35
C ASN A 2 -1.08 26.66 10.36
N THR A 3 -1.65 26.11 11.42
CA THR A 3 -1.93 24.70 11.65
C THR A 3 -3.02 24.28 10.66
N HIS A 4 -2.64 23.79 9.48
CA HIS A 4 -3.50 22.88 8.73
C HIS A 4 -3.56 21.57 9.53
N LEU A 5 -4.38 21.58 10.59
CA LEU A 5 -4.73 20.41 11.37
C LEU A 5 -5.41 19.43 10.40
N LEU A 6 -4.86 18.23 10.31
CA LEU A 6 -5.52 17.07 9.71
C LEU A 6 -6.95 17.00 10.29
N GLN A 7 -7.95 17.24 9.45
CA GLN A 7 -9.35 17.03 9.80
C GLN A 7 -9.51 15.53 10.05
N ALA A 8 -9.51 15.16 11.33
CA ALA A 8 -9.73 13.81 11.79
C ALA A 8 -11.02 13.76 12.59
N ALA A 9 -11.72 12.65 12.48
CA ALA A 9 -12.87 12.33 13.31
C ALA A 9 -12.47 11.23 14.30
N MET A 10 -13.08 11.22 15.47
CA MET A 10 -12.92 10.15 16.44
C MET A 10 -14.27 9.48 16.66
N LEU A 11 -14.28 8.15 16.61
CA LEU A 11 -15.43 7.32 16.92
C LEU A 11 -15.09 6.37 18.07
N ALA A 12 -16.04 6.12 18.96
CA ALA A 12 -16.01 5.00 19.90
C ALA A 12 -17.30 4.19 19.79
N TRP A 13 -17.22 2.89 20.04
CA TRP A 13 -18.36 1.99 20.01
C TRP A 13 -18.27 0.84 21.01
N THR A 14 -19.45 0.37 21.41
CA THR A 14 -19.62 -0.77 22.32
C THR A 14 -19.33 -2.12 21.64
N PRO A 15 -19.17 -3.22 22.40
CA PRO A 15 -19.10 -4.57 21.82
C PRO A 15 -20.33 -4.98 20.98
N SER A 16 -21.48 -4.31 21.16
CA SER A 16 -22.67 -4.50 20.31
C SER A 16 -22.64 -3.68 19.01
N LEU A 17 -21.50 -3.04 18.71
CA LEU A 17 -21.24 -2.23 17.52
C LEU A 17 -22.15 -1.00 17.40
N ARG A 18 -22.53 -0.39 18.52
CA ARG A 18 -23.23 0.89 18.55
C ARG A 18 -22.27 2.02 18.89
N VAL A 19 -22.31 3.09 18.11
CA VAL A 19 -21.45 4.26 18.29
C VAL A 19 -21.89 5.05 19.53
N THR A 20 -20.98 5.25 20.47
CA THR A 20 -21.20 5.92 21.76
C THR A 20 -20.56 7.30 21.80
N ARG A 21 -19.50 7.50 21.02
CA ARG A 21 -18.79 8.76 20.90
C ARG A 21 -18.53 9.07 19.43
N ALA A 22 -18.76 10.32 19.04
CA ALA A 22 -18.42 10.84 17.73
C ALA A 22 -17.97 12.29 17.89
N GLU A 23 -16.71 12.58 17.58
CA GLU A 23 -16.10 13.90 17.73
C GLU A 23 -15.25 14.27 16.50
N GLY A 24 -14.92 15.56 16.35
CA GLY A 24 -14.10 16.07 15.25
C GLY A 24 -14.90 16.42 14.00
N ASP A 25 -14.24 16.42 12.84
CA ASP A 25 -14.83 16.88 11.57
C ASP A 25 -15.65 15.80 10.85
N LEU A 26 -16.73 15.38 11.50
CA LEU A 26 -17.58 14.29 11.02
C LEU A 26 -18.41 14.68 9.79
N SER A 27 -18.82 15.94 9.70
CA SER A 27 -19.60 16.42 8.56
C SER A 27 -18.81 16.39 7.26
N SER A 28 -17.50 16.69 7.30
CA SER A 28 -16.65 16.60 6.11
C SER A 28 -16.28 15.15 5.79
N ILE A 29 -15.95 14.33 6.80
CA ILE A 29 -15.44 12.96 6.60
C ILE A 29 -16.56 11.94 6.37
N LEU A 30 -17.59 11.97 7.22
CA LEU A 30 -18.70 10.99 7.25
C LEU A 30 -20.00 11.54 6.65
N ARG A 31 -19.98 12.79 6.13
CA ARG A 31 -21.13 13.46 5.50
C ARG A 31 -22.34 13.63 6.43
N ARG A 32 -22.13 13.50 7.74
CA ARG A 32 -23.16 13.49 8.79
C ARG A 32 -22.62 14.16 10.05
N PRO A 33 -23.43 14.95 10.77
CA PRO A 33 -23.02 15.57 12.03
C PRO A 33 -23.02 14.56 13.18
N ALA A 34 -22.34 14.88 14.30
CA ALA A 34 -22.13 13.97 15.43
C ALA A 34 -23.43 13.39 16.00
N GLU A 35 -24.45 14.22 16.15
CA GLU A 35 -25.73 13.86 16.75
C GLU A 35 -26.46 12.79 15.93
N ALA A 36 -26.22 12.75 14.61
CA ALA A 36 -26.79 11.76 13.71
C ALA A 36 -26.03 10.42 13.72
N LEU A 37 -24.84 10.35 14.36
CA LEU A 37 -24.02 9.14 14.42
C LEU A 37 -24.18 8.38 15.73
N LEU A 38 -24.52 9.07 16.81
CA LEU A 38 -24.68 8.47 18.13
C LEU A 38 -25.79 7.41 18.14
N GLU A 39 -25.55 6.34 18.88
CA GLU A 39 -26.36 5.12 18.99
C GLU A 39 -26.57 4.35 17.68
N GLN A 40 -26.02 4.82 16.55
CA GLN A 40 -26.18 4.13 15.28
C GLN A 40 -25.27 2.91 15.17
N PRO A 41 -25.65 1.89 14.38
CA PRO A 41 -24.78 0.76 14.10
C PRO A 41 -23.51 1.22 13.37
N LEU A 42 -22.35 0.73 13.81
CA LEU A 42 -21.04 1.09 13.26
C LEU A 42 -20.96 0.89 11.75
N HIS A 43 -21.59 -0.17 11.23
CA HIS A 43 -21.57 -0.49 9.80
C HIS A 43 -22.33 0.54 8.96
N GLU A 44 -23.40 1.14 9.49
CA GLU A 44 -24.14 2.22 8.81
C GLU A 44 -23.40 3.55 8.91
N VAL A 45 -22.73 3.80 10.04
CA VAL A 45 -21.89 5.00 10.24
C VAL A 45 -20.70 5.02 9.28
N LEU A 46 -20.01 3.88 9.13
CA LEU A 46 -18.85 3.75 8.26
C LEU A 46 -19.19 3.35 6.82
N GLY A 47 -20.46 3.09 6.49
CA GLY A 47 -20.87 2.66 5.15
C GLY A 47 -20.22 1.34 4.70
N VAL A 48 -20.04 0.39 5.61
CA VAL A 48 -19.42 -0.93 5.35
C VAL A 48 -20.39 -2.07 5.64
N SER A 49 -20.03 -3.30 5.27
CA SER A 49 -20.86 -4.47 5.62
C SER A 49 -20.86 -4.76 7.13
N PRO A 50 -21.94 -5.37 7.69
CA PRO A 50 -21.98 -5.80 9.09
C PRO A 50 -20.88 -6.81 9.47
N LYS A 51 -20.41 -7.60 8.50
CA LYS A 51 -19.26 -8.49 8.69
C LYS A 51 -17.98 -7.69 8.90
N ARG A 52 -17.75 -6.66 8.06
CA ARG A 52 -16.56 -5.82 8.15
C ARG A 52 -16.52 -5.02 9.46
N ALA A 53 -17.66 -4.52 9.94
CA ALA A 53 -17.72 -3.84 11.24
C ALA A 53 -17.33 -4.77 12.42
N ARG A 54 -17.73 -6.05 12.38
CA ARG A 54 -17.28 -7.06 13.37
C ARG A 54 -15.77 -7.32 13.30
N GLU A 55 -15.20 -7.38 12.10
CA GLU A 55 -13.76 -7.52 11.92
C GLU A 55 -12.99 -6.32 12.50
N LEU A 56 -13.49 -5.10 12.29
CA LEU A 56 -12.88 -3.88 12.85
C LEU A 56 -12.91 -3.87 14.37
N ASP A 57 -14.03 -4.25 15.00
CA ASP A 57 -14.12 -4.35 16.46
C ASP A 57 -13.17 -5.41 17.04
N ALA A 58 -13.17 -6.61 16.46
CA ALA A 58 -12.25 -7.67 16.86
C ALA A 58 -10.79 -7.19 16.76
N ARG A 59 -10.46 -6.47 15.68
CA ARG A 59 -9.13 -5.94 15.44
C ARG A 59 -8.73 -4.86 16.44
N ALA A 60 -9.63 -3.93 16.74
CA ALA A 60 -9.41 -2.88 17.75
C ALA A 60 -9.11 -3.46 19.13
N ARG A 61 -9.74 -4.60 19.46
CA ARG A 61 -9.55 -5.30 20.74
C ARG A 61 -8.30 -6.18 20.78
N GLU A 62 -7.91 -6.76 19.65
CA GLU A 62 -6.71 -7.60 19.53
C GLU A 62 -5.42 -6.77 19.47
N ASP A 63 -5.41 -5.71 18.66
CA ASP A 63 -4.24 -4.87 18.40
C ASP A 63 -4.59 -3.38 18.57
N ARG A 64 -4.16 -2.82 19.70
CA ARG A 64 -4.40 -1.43 20.12
C ARG A 64 -3.74 -0.36 19.24
N ARG A 65 -3.03 -0.75 18.18
CA ARG A 65 -2.44 0.17 17.18
C ARG A 65 -2.72 -0.27 15.75
N ALA A 66 -3.72 -1.12 15.54
CA ALA A 66 -4.10 -1.56 14.22
C ALA A 66 -4.55 -0.38 13.35
N VAL A 67 -4.09 -0.35 12.11
CA VAL A 67 -4.55 0.60 11.10
C VAL A 67 -5.31 -0.19 10.04
N GLU A 68 -6.50 0.28 9.69
CA GLU A 68 -7.39 -0.35 8.72
C GLU A 68 -7.77 0.65 7.64
N PHE A 69 -7.82 0.18 6.40
CA PHE A 69 -8.37 0.93 5.28
C PHE A 69 -9.73 0.37 4.90
N ILE A 70 -10.69 1.27 4.69
CA ILE A 70 -12.03 0.90 4.25
C ILE A 70 -12.46 1.78 3.08
N SER A 71 -13.32 1.20 2.24
CA SER A 71 -14.06 1.94 1.23
C SER A 71 -15.48 2.13 1.77
N ALA A 72 -15.79 3.34 2.22
CA ALA A 72 -17.04 3.69 2.88
C ALA A 72 -18.07 4.16 1.86
N ASN A 73 -19.25 3.53 1.84
CA ASN A 73 -20.38 4.01 1.06
C ASN A 73 -21.26 4.93 1.93
N LEU A 74 -21.05 6.24 1.76
CA LEU A 74 -21.72 7.29 2.53
C LEU A 74 -22.83 7.99 1.72
N GLY A 75 -23.50 7.25 0.82
CA GLY A 75 -24.66 7.75 0.08
C GLY A 75 -24.37 8.73 -1.06
N GLY A 76 -23.12 8.83 -1.54
CA GLY A 76 -22.77 9.58 -2.75
C GLY A 76 -22.38 8.66 -3.92
N GLU A 77 -22.12 9.25 -5.10
CA GLU A 77 -21.77 8.49 -6.31
C GLU A 77 -20.47 7.69 -6.17
N ASP A 78 -19.48 8.24 -5.45
CA ASP A 78 -18.19 7.60 -5.21
C ASP A 78 -18.01 7.12 -3.77
N ALA A 79 -17.37 5.96 -3.63
CA ALA A 79 -16.98 5.41 -2.34
C ALA A 79 -15.83 6.23 -1.73
N CYS A 80 -15.93 6.52 -0.43
CA CYS A 80 -14.97 7.34 0.31
C CYS A 80 -13.86 6.46 0.93
N PRO A 81 -12.59 6.59 0.53
CA PRO A 81 -11.50 5.83 1.13
C PRO A 81 -11.14 6.42 2.50
N LEU A 82 -11.39 5.65 3.56
CA LEU A 82 -11.07 6.06 4.94
C LEU A 82 -9.91 5.25 5.51
N ARG A 83 -9.05 5.93 6.26
CA ARG A 83 -8.05 5.32 7.15
C ARG A 83 -8.54 5.37 8.59
N LEU A 84 -8.57 4.21 9.23
CA LEU A 84 -8.97 4.03 10.62
C LEU A 84 -7.72 3.66 11.42
N SER A 85 -7.38 4.44 12.45
CA SER A 85 -6.42 4.01 13.47
C SER A 85 -7.22 3.51 14.66
N LEU A 86 -7.26 2.19 14.83
CA LEU A 86 -8.05 1.50 15.83
C LEU A 86 -7.35 1.51 17.20
N GLY A 87 -8.16 1.52 18.24
CA GLY A 87 -7.70 1.49 19.62
C GLY A 87 -8.78 1.05 20.58
N LEU A 88 -8.46 1.14 21.87
CA LEU A 88 -9.37 0.95 22.97
C LEU A 88 -9.31 2.19 23.84
N ASP A 89 -10.47 2.77 24.14
CA ASP A 89 -10.63 3.90 25.04
C ASP A 89 -11.70 3.56 26.07
N ASP A 90 -11.38 3.65 27.36
CA ASP A 90 -12.26 3.28 28.48
C ASP A 90 -12.99 1.92 28.34
N GLY A 91 -12.36 0.95 27.69
CA GLY A 91 -12.93 -0.40 27.45
C GLY A 91 -13.82 -0.52 26.21
N GLU A 92 -14.12 0.60 25.56
CA GLU A 92 -14.80 0.67 24.27
C GLU A 92 -13.79 0.65 23.13
N ALA A 93 -14.17 0.06 22.00
CA ALA A 93 -13.34 0.09 20.81
C ALA A 93 -13.45 1.48 20.19
N SER A 94 -12.34 2.04 19.72
CA SER A 94 -12.29 3.38 19.17
C SER A 94 -11.53 3.41 17.85
N ALA A 95 -11.80 4.43 17.03
CA ALA A 95 -11.07 4.71 15.81
C ALA A 95 -10.89 6.21 15.61
N THR A 96 -9.67 6.60 15.27
CA THR A 96 -9.44 7.87 14.56
C THR A 96 -9.67 7.63 13.08
N VAL A 97 -10.62 8.36 12.49
CA VAL A 97 -11.04 8.28 11.10
C VAL A 97 -10.45 9.46 10.32
N LEU A 98 -9.83 9.18 9.19
CA LEU A 98 -9.29 10.16 8.26
C LEU A 98 -9.83 9.89 6.86
N ASP A 99 -10.35 10.93 6.21
CA ASP A 99 -10.68 10.89 4.78
C ASP A 99 -9.39 11.03 3.95
N LEU A 100 -9.02 9.97 3.24
CA LEU A 100 -7.81 9.99 2.43
C LEU A 100 -7.93 10.94 1.23
N ASN A 101 -9.13 11.17 0.69
CA ASN A 101 -9.30 12.15 -0.39
C ASN A 101 -8.98 13.55 0.13
N ALA A 102 -9.53 13.92 1.29
CA ALA A 102 -9.28 15.22 1.91
C ALA A 102 -7.81 15.43 2.31
N VAL A 103 -7.11 14.38 2.75
CA VAL A 103 -5.67 14.49 3.03
C VAL A 103 -4.85 14.57 1.74
N LEU A 104 -5.31 14.01 0.63
CA LEU A 104 -4.62 14.11 -0.65
C LEU A 104 -4.92 15.43 -1.38
N ASP A 105 -6.08 16.04 -1.13
CA ASP A 105 -6.50 17.30 -1.73
C ASP A 105 -5.82 18.50 -1.04
N GLY A 106 -4.83 19.08 -1.71
CA GLY A 106 -4.07 20.24 -1.21
C GLY A 106 -2.90 19.93 -0.27
N ALA A 107 -2.57 18.65 -0.01
CA ALA A 107 -1.43 18.30 0.83
C ALA A 107 -0.08 18.66 0.19
N PRO A 108 0.86 19.26 0.95
CA PRO A 108 2.24 19.35 0.51
C PRO A 108 2.80 17.93 0.30
N PRO A 109 3.74 17.73 -0.64
CA PRO A 109 4.26 16.41 -1.03
C PRO A 109 4.63 15.49 0.14
N VAL A 110 5.08 16.05 1.26
CA VAL A 110 5.47 15.36 2.51
C VAL A 110 4.31 14.63 3.22
N GLN A 111 3.06 15.10 3.12
CA GLN A 111 1.92 14.43 3.74
C GLN A 111 1.42 13.25 2.88
N ILE A 112 1.37 13.46 1.56
CA ILE A 112 1.22 12.39 0.58
C ILE A 112 2.33 11.36 0.80
N SER A 113 3.52 11.83 1.16
CA SER A 113 4.66 10.96 1.35
C SER A 113 4.45 10.02 2.57
N ARG A 114 4.10 10.57 3.73
CA ARG A 114 3.83 9.78 4.94
C ARG A 114 2.69 8.78 4.76
N LEU A 115 1.61 9.18 4.09
CA LEU A 115 0.50 8.31 3.75
C LEU A 115 0.91 7.18 2.82
N SER A 116 1.65 7.51 1.75
CA SER A 116 2.16 6.54 0.79
C SER A 116 3.08 5.51 1.45
N SER A 117 3.90 5.93 2.42
CA SER A 117 4.74 5.04 3.22
C SER A 117 3.92 4.13 4.13
N SER A 118 2.95 4.66 4.90
CA SER A 118 2.05 3.87 5.77
C SER A 118 1.27 2.84 4.94
N LEU A 119 0.62 3.28 3.87
CA LEU A 119 -0.15 2.44 2.95
C LEU A 119 0.72 1.34 2.33
N SER A 120 1.96 1.65 1.98
CA SER A 120 2.89 0.67 1.43
C SER A 120 3.28 -0.41 2.44
N HIS A 121 3.51 -0.03 3.70
CA HIS A 121 3.79 -0.98 4.77
C HIS A 121 2.58 -1.85 5.09
N GLU A 122 1.38 -1.27 5.06
CA GLU A 122 0.15 -1.96 5.41
C GLU A 122 -0.37 -2.90 4.32
N ILE A 123 -0.18 -2.58 3.02
CA ILE A 123 -0.50 -3.51 1.92
C ILE A 123 0.59 -4.59 1.75
N ARG A 124 1.85 -4.30 2.09
CA ARG A 124 2.94 -5.29 2.02
C ARG A 124 2.64 -6.52 2.90
N ASN A 125 1.93 -6.36 4.01
CA ASN A 125 1.56 -7.44 4.92
C ASN A 125 0.57 -8.46 4.32
N PRO A 126 -0.65 -8.09 3.90
CA PRO A 126 -1.57 -9.02 3.25
C PRO A 126 -0.97 -9.58 1.95
N LEU A 127 -0.20 -8.78 1.21
CA LEU A 127 0.47 -9.24 -0.01
C LEU A 127 1.51 -10.34 0.27
N SER A 128 2.26 -10.22 1.37
CA SER A 128 3.20 -11.26 1.82
C SER A 128 2.48 -12.56 2.17
N SER A 129 1.32 -12.49 2.82
CA SER A 129 0.48 -13.65 3.12
C SER A 129 -0.06 -14.33 1.85
N VAL A 130 -0.55 -13.53 0.89
CA VAL A 130 -1.01 -14.05 -0.42
C VAL A 130 0.15 -14.70 -1.19
N LYS A 131 1.34 -14.08 -1.18
CA LYS A 131 2.57 -14.64 -1.76
C LYS A 131 2.93 -15.99 -1.15
N MET A 132 2.91 -16.09 0.16
CA MET A 132 3.21 -17.33 0.88
C MET A 132 2.24 -18.46 0.48
N ALA A 133 0.94 -18.15 0.43
CA ALA A 133 -0.09 -19.11 0.03
C ALA A 133 0.10 -19.58 -1.42
N VAL A 134 0.33 -18.65 -2.36
CA VAL A 134 0.57 -18.98 -3.78
C VAL A 134 1.86 -19.78 -3.96
N GLN A 135 2.94 -19.42 -3.27
CA GLN A 135 4.20 -20.18 -3.30
C GLN A 135 4.05 -21.58 -2.71
N THR A 136 3.24 -21.73 -1.66
CA THR A 136 2.96 -23.04 -1.04
C THR A 136 2.18 -23.93 -1.99
N LEU A 137 1.14 -23.39 -2.63
CA LEU A 137 0.38 -24.11 -3.65
C LEU A 137 1.26 -24.49 -4.85
N ALA A 138 2.16 -23.60 -5.29
CA ALA A 138 3.05 -23.85 -6.42
C ALA A 138 4.06 -24.99 -6.19
N ARG A 139 4.34 -25.36 -4.93
CA ARG A 139 5.19 -26.52 -4.59
C ARG A 139 4.46 -27.85 -4.70
N ASN A 140 3.13 -27.86 -4.87
CA ASN A 140 2.37 -29.09 -4.99
C ASN A 140 2.62 -29.75 -6.37
N THR A 141 3.23 -30.93 -6.36
CA THR A 141 3.58 -31.71 -7.56
C THR A 141 2.38 -32.32 -8.27
N SER A 142 1.23 -32.43 -7.59
CA SER A 142 -0.02 -32.99 -8.15
C SER A 142 -0.84 -32.01 -9.00
N LEU A 143 -0.37 -30.77 -9.16
CA LEU A 143 -1.07 -29.77 -9.97
C LEU A 143 -1.03 -30.12 -11.46
N ASN A 144 -2.18 -29.98 -12.13
CA ASN A 144 -2.25 -30.03 -13.58
C ASN A 144 -1.60 -28.78 -14.22
N ASP A 145 -1.30 -28.84 -15.52
CA ASP A 145 -0.60 -27.75 -16.21
C ASP A 145 -1.38 -26.44 -16.27
N ARG A 146 -2.72 -26.49 -16.20
CA ARG A 146 -3.56 -25.29 -16.18
C ARG A 146 -3.41 -24.55 -14.86
N ASP A 147 -3.40 -25.26 -13.74
CA ASP A 147 -3.27 -24.67 -12.41
C ASP A 147 -1.83 -24.21 -12.14
N LYS A 148 -0.82 -24.93 -12.65
CA LYS A 148 0.57 -24.44 -12.69
C LYS A 148 0.68 -23.09 -13.40
N ARG A 149 0.09 -22.95 -14.60
CA ARG A 149 0.06 -21.67 -15.34
C ARG A 149 -0.65 -20.55 -14.58
N ARG A 150 -1.77 -20.85 -13.91
CA ARG A 150 -2.49 -19.86 -13.08
C ARG A 150 -1.65 -19.37 -11.91
N LEU A 151 -0.92 -20.27 -11.23
CA LEU A 151 -0.03 -19.91 -10.12
C LEU A 151 1.18 -19.09 -10.59
N THR A 152 1.72 -19.37 -11.78
CA THR A 152 2.76 -18.53 -12.39
C THR A 152 2.25 -17.11 -12.63
N ILE A 153 1.04 -16.96 -13.19
CA ILE A 153 0.41 -15.65 -13.40
C ILE A 153 0.17 -14.94 -12.07
N ALA A 154 -0.38 -15.63 -11.06
CA ALA A 154 -0.62 -15.06 -9.74
C ALA A 154 0.68 -14.57 -9.06
N ASN A 155 1.75 -15.37 -9.11
CA ASN A 155 3.06 -14.97 -8.60
C ASN A 155 3.61 -13.73 -9.31
N ARG A 156 3.43 -13.65 -10.63
CA ARG A 156 3.85 -12.47 -11.41
C ARG A 156 3.07 -11.22 -11.01
N GLU A 157 1.75 -11.31 -10.84
CA GLU A 157 0.93 -10.17 -10.41
C GLU A 157 1.25 -9.74 -8.98
N ILE A 158 1.54 -10.68 -8.08
CA ILE A 158 2.02 -10.38 -6.72
C ILE A 158 3.31 -9.57 -6.77
N ARG A 159 4.28 -9.97 -7.60
CA ARG A 159 5.51 -9.18 -7.77
C ARG A 159 5.23 -7.81 -8.38
N THR A 160 4.26 -7.68 -9.29
CA THR A 160 3.81 -6.38 -9.80
C THR A 160 3.26 -5.49 -8.68
N MET A 161 2.44 -6.04 -7.80
CA MET A 161 1.93 -5.32 -6.63
C MET A 161 3.05 -4.94 -5.67
N GLU A 162 4.00 -5.83 -5.37
CA GLU A 162 5.17 -5.52 -4.52
C GLU A 162 5.99 -4.35 -5.09
N ARG A 163 6.13 -4.27 -6.43
CA ARG A 163 6.80 -3.15 -7.12
C ARG A 163 6.03 -1.83 -7.01
N MET A 164 4.71 -1.85 -7.22
CA MET A 164 3.87 -0.65 -7.09
C MET A 164 3.90 -0.09 -5.66
N LEU A 165 3.85 -0.97 -4.66
CA LEU A 165 3.98 -0.57 -3.25
C LEU A 165 5.36 -0.04 -2.92
N TRP A 166 6.42 -0.58 -3.53
CA TRP A 166 7.75 -0.03 -3.35
C TRP A 166 7.85 1.40 -3.91
N LEU A 167 7.35 1.65 -5.12
CA LEU A 167 7.33 2.98 -5.74
C LEU A 167 6.51 3.99 -4.92
N LEU A 168 5.36 3.56 -4.41
CA LEU A 168 4.52 4.36 -3.52
C LEU A 168 5.28 4.70 -2.23
N SER A 169 5.96 3.74 -1.62
CA SER A 169 6.76 3.95 -0.42
C SER A 169 7.92 4.93 -0.64
N GLU A 170 8.55 4.91 -1.82
CA GLU A 170 9.65 5.82 -2.16
C GLU A 170 9.20 7.24 -2.47
N TYR A 171 8.04 7.42 -3.13
CA TYR A 171 7.36 8.73 -3.19
C TYR A 171 7.05 9.26 -1.78
N GLY A 172 6.97 8.31 -0.84
CA GLY A 172 6.68 8.42 0.56
C GLY A 172 7.77 8.97 1.49
N ARG A 173 9.02 8.80 1.09
CA ARG A 173 10.15 8.89 2.02
C ARG A 173 10.81 10.25 1.95
N ASP A 174 10.48 11.06 2.96
CA ASP A 174 11.23 12.26 3.34
C ASP A 174 12.50 11.87 4.12
N THR A 175 13.24 10.89 3.61
CA THR A 175 14.54 10.49 4.17
C THR A 175 15.62 10.93 3.20
N THR A 176 16.62 11.66 3.70
CA THR A 176 17.82 12.01 2.94
C THR A 176 18.44 10.72 2.40
N PRO A 177 18.70 10.60 1.08
CA PRO A 177 19.35 9.41 0.52
C PRO A 177 20.66 9.14 1.25
N LYS A 178 20.92 7.89 1.63
CA LYS A 178 22.21 7.51 2.21
C LYS A 178 23.19 7.31 1.07
N MET A 179 23.85 8.40 0.69
CA MET A 179 24.73 8.46 -0.47
C MET A 179 26.13 7.96 -0.10
N ASP A 180 26.41 6.71 -0.44
CA ASP A 180 27.73 6.08 -0.24
C ASP A 180 28.41 5.77 -1.57
N ALA A 181 29.75 5.70 -1.56
CA ALA A 181 30.52 5.33 -2.74
C ALA A 181 30.37 3.83 -3.00
N HIS A 182 29.71 3.45 -4.10
CA HIS A 182 29.51 2.06 -4.48
C HIS A 182 30.06 1.75 -5.87
N PRO A 183 30.63 0.55 -6.09
CA PRO A 183 30.93 0.08 -7.44
C PRO A 183 29.61 -0.10 -8.21
N LEU A 184 29.47 0.59 -9.34
CA LEU A 184 28.23 0.58 -10.12
C LEU A 184 27.89 -0.84 -10.62
N ARG A 185 28.91 -1.63 -10.98
CA ARG A 185 28.78 -3.06 -11.34
C ARG A 185 27.93 -3.83 -10.34
N GLY A 186 28.24 -3.73 -9.05
CA GLY A 186 27.53 -4.47 -8.01
C GLY A 186 26.05 -4.08 -7.94
N VAL A 187 25.75 -2.78 -8.07
CA VAL A 187 24.37 -2.27 -8.06
C VAL A 187 23.57 -2.79 -9.26
N VAL A 188 24.17 -2.79 -10.45
CA VAL A 188 23.55 -3.30 -11.69
C VAL A 188 23.35 -4.81 -11.64
N GLN A 189 24.32 -5.56 -11.11
CA GLN A 189 24.26 -7.01 -10.98
C GLN A 189 23.15 -7.43 -10.02
N GLU A 190 23.09 -6.82 -8.83
CA GLU A 190 22.00 -7.06 -7.86
C GLU A 190 20.62 -6.70 -8.46
N ALA A 191 20.52 -5.59 -9.19
CA ALA A 191 19.28 -5.21 -9.87
C ALA A 191 18.86 -6.22 -10.95
N THR A 192 19.82 -6.82 -11.65
CA THR A 192 19.58 -7.86 -12.66
C THR A 192 19.11 -9.16 -12.00
N GLU A 193 19.74 -9.55 -10.90
CA GLU A 193 19.36 -10.73 -10.10
C GLU A 193 17.92 -10.61 -9.55
N MET A 194 17.50 -9.41 -9.13
CA MET A 194 16.14 -9.14 -8.65
C MET A 194 15.05 -9.50 -9.68
N VAL A 195 15.36 -9.45 -10.98
CA VAL A 195 14.40 -9.68 -12.07
C VAL A 195 14.78 -10.86 -12.97
N ALA A 196 15.81 -11.63 -12.59
CA ALA A 196 16.29 -12.77 -13.34
C ALA A 196 15.19 -13.80 -13.66
N PRO A 197 14.25 -14.14 -12.76
CA PRO A 197 13.18 -15.09 -13.09
C PRO A 197 12.25 -14.56 -14.20
N GLU A 198 11.88 -13.27 -14.16
CA GLU A 198 11.04 -12.62 -15.18
C GLU A 198 11.75 -12.52 -16.53
N LEU A 199 13.06 -12.24 -16.52
CA LEU A 199 13.89 -12.22 -17.72
C LEU A 199 14.00 -13.61 -18.33
N ALA A 200 14.23 -14.64 -17.51
CA ALA A 200 14.32 -16.03 -17.95
C ALA A 200 13.01 -16.56 -18.53
N GLU A 201 11.87 -16.25 -17.89
CA GLU A 201 10.53 -16.61 -18.39
C GLU A 201 10.29 -16.04 -19.80
N ARG A 202 10.85 -14.86 -20.07
CA ARG A 202 10.75 -14.15 -21.36
C ARG A 202 11.87 -14.45 -22.34
N ARG A 203 12.86 -15.28 -21.94
CA ARG A 203 14.07 -15.57 -22.71
C ARG A 203 14.84 -14.31 -23.12
N VAL A 204 14.91 -13.33 -22.21
CA VAL A 204 15.69 -12.10 -22.38
C VAL A 204 17.07 -12.29 -21.75
N GLU A 205 18.11 -12.09 -22.54
CA GLU A 205 19.51 -12.08 -22.06
C GLU A 205 19.91 -10.64 -21.71
N VAL A 206 20.51 -10.45 -20.53
CA VAL A 206 21.07 -9.16 -20.11
C VAL A 206 22.59 -9.25 -20.24
N ARG A 207 23.18 -8.31 -20.99
CA ARG A 207 24.62 -8.14 -21.08
C ARG A 207 25.01 -6.83 -20.43
N VAL A 208 25.96 -6.90 -19.51
CA VAL A 208 26.56 -5.74 -18.86
C VAL A 208 27.89 -5.48 -19.53
N ASP A 209 27.95 -4.40 -20.30
CA ASP A 209 29.17 -3.91 -20.93
C ASP A 209 29.69 -2.72 -20.10
N GLU A 210 30.91 -2.83 -19.59
CA GLU A 210 31.51 -1.84 -18.70
C GLU A 210 33.01 -1.75 -18.86
N GLU A 211 33.56 -0.56 -18.62
CA GLU A 211 35.01 -0.37 -18.64
C GLU A 211 35.68 -0.91 -17.36
N PRO A 212 36.91 -1.45 -17.46
CA PRO A 212 37.61 -2.07 -16.32
C PRO A 212 37.77 -1.17 -15.09
N ASP A 213 37.92 0.14 -15.31
CA ASP A 213 38.27 1.13 -14.27
C ASP A 213 37.10 2.04 -13.90
N LEU A 214 35.87 1.52 -13.95
CA LEU A 214 34.69 2.33 -13.66
C LEU A 214 34.73 2.89 -12.22
N PRO A 215 34.69 4.22 -12.04
CA PRO A 215 34.84 4.82 -10.72
C PRO A 215 33.63 4.48 -9.83
N ARG A 216 33.87 4.42 -8.52
CA ARG A 216 32.79 4.30 -7.54
C ARG A 216 31.91 5.55 -7.62
N VAL A 217 30.60 5.34 -7.71
CA VAL A 217 29.61 6.41 -7.76
C VAL A 217 28.97 6.59 -6.40
N ARG A 218 28.71 7.85 -6.03
CA ARG A 218 27.94 8.15 -4.83
C ARG A 218 26.46 7.93 -5.12
N VAL A 219 25.90 6.85 -4.56
CA VAL A 219 24.51 6.45 -4.77
C VAL A 219 23.94 5.86 -3.49
N ASP A 220 22.61 5.89 -3.35
CA ASP A 220 21.90 5.04 -2.38
C ASP A 220 21.50 3.73 -3.10
N PRO A 221 22.23 2.63 -2.90
CA PRO A 221 22.00 1.41 -3.66
C PRO A 221 20.66 0.74 -3.29
N THR A 222 20.10 1.04 -2.11
CA THR A 222 18.78 0.52 -1.71
C THR A 222 17.65 1.15 -2.52
N ARG A 223 17.85 2.37 -3.02
CA ARG A 223 16.93 3.07 -3.92
C ARG A 223 17.21 2.84 -5.39
N LEU A 224 18.50 2.72 -5.77
CA LEU A 224 18.88 2.60 -7.17
C LEU A 224 18.58 1.21 -7.76
N ARG A 225 18.79 0.12 -7.00
CA ARG A 225 18.55 -1.25 -7.50
C ARG A 225 17.12 -1.47 -7.99
N PRO A 226 16.06 -1.08 -7.25
CA PRO A 226 14.70 -1.37 -7.69
C PRO A 226 14.28 -0.48 -8.88
N VAL A 227 14.86 0.73 -9.02
CA VAL A 227 14.69 1.56 -10.23
C VAL A 227 15.29 0.87 -11.45
N LEU A 228 16.55 0.41 -11.34
CA LEU A 228 17.23 -0.31 -12.42
C LEU A 228 16.48 -1.60 -12.79
N ALA A 229 16.04 -2.37 -11.80
CA ALA A 229 15.20 -3.55 -11.99
C ALA A 229 13.92 -3.22 -12.78
N GLN A 230 13.26 -2.10 -12.48
CA GLN A 230 12.06 -1.67 -13.19
C GLN A 230 12.35 -1.26 -14.64
N VAL A 231 13.48 -0.60 -14.90
CA VAL A 231 13.93 -0.28 -16.27
C VAL A 231 14.17 -1.57 -17.05
N LEU A 232 14.89 -2.53 -16.48
CA LEU A 232 15.15 -3.83 -17.11
C LEU A 232 13.84 -4.56 -17.45
N LEU A 233 12.88 -4.57 -16.53
CA LEU A 233 11.55 -5.15 -16.78
C LEU A 233 10.79 -4.40 -17.87
N ASN A 234 10.79 -3.06 -17.86
CA ASN A 234 10.10 -2.27 -18.89
C ASN A 234 10.66 -2.53 -20.28
N VAL A 235 11.99 -2.61 -20.40
CA VAL A 235 12.68 -2.96 -21.64
C VAL A 235 12.32 -4.39 -22.07
N ALA A 236 12.39 -5.36 -21.16
CA ALA A 236 12.02 -6.75 -21.42
C ALA A 236 10.51 -6.93 -21.74
N MET A 237 9.66 -6.01 -21.29
CA MET A 237 8.21 -6.03 -21.54
C MET A 237 7.79 -5.35 -22.83
N GLY A 238 8.65 -4.50 -23.42
CA GLY A 238 8.54 -3.97 -24.78
C GLY A 238 7.12 -3.84 -25.35
N ARG A 239 6.22 -3.07 -24.71
CA ARG A 239 5.03 -2.55 -25.39
C ARG A 239 5.55 -1.51 -26.38
N ARG A 240 5.36 -1.74 -27.70
CA ARG A 240 5.33 -0.65 -28.68
C ARG A 240 4.27 0.35 -28.24
N ARG A 241 4.67 1.42 -27.54
CA ARG A 241 3.84 2.61 -27.43
C ARG A 241 3.82 3.20 -28.84
N ALA A 242 2.73 2.97 -29.58
CA ALA A 242 2.46 3.71 -30.78
C ALA A 242 2.38 5.18 -30.37
N ALA A 243 3.46 5.91 -30.62
CA ALA A 243 3.49 7.36 -30.46
C ALA A 243 2.55 7.94 -31.53
N ARG A 244 1.29 8.19 -31.16
CA ARG A 244 0.48 9.20 -31.87
C ARG A 244 0.91 10.54 -31.31
N TRP A 245 1.94 11.13 -31.92
CA TRP A 245 2.07 12.57 -31.93
C TRP A 245 1.06 13.10 -32.95
N ARG A 246 0.18 14.00 -32.51
CA ARG A 246 -0.49 14.96 -33.37
C ARG A 246 0.01 16.33 -32.96
#